data_AF-A0A819C3J0-F1
#
_entry.id   AF-A0A819C3J0-F1
#
_cell.length_a   1.000
_cell.length_b   1.000
_cell.length_c   1.000
_cell.angle_alpha   90.00
_cell.angle_beta   90.00
_cell.angle_gamma   90.00
#
_symmetry.space_group_name_H-M   'P 1'
#
loop_
_entity.id
_entity.type
_entity.pdbx_description
1 polymer ?
#
loop_
_entity_poly.entity_id
_entity_poly.type
_entity_poly.pdbx_seq_one_letter_code
_entity_poly.pdbx_strand_id
1 'polypeptide(L)' 'MYKHDLNHEPGFYSDDKFGIRIENCVIVINKSSKYGYYNEEWLTFEQLTMVPIQRKLIDRSLLTNDEVCI' A
#
# COMPACT_ATOMS: atom_id res chain seq x y z
N MET A 1 0.63 -7.51 20.96
CA MET A 1 0.20 -7.85 19.59
C MET A 1 -0.85 -6.83 19.18
N TYR A 2 -0.43 -5.71 18.61
CA TYR A 2 -1.36 -4.69 18.13
C TYR A 2 -1.86 -5.12 16.75
N LYS A 3 -3.04 -5.72 16.69
CA LYS A 3 -3.73 -6.02 15.42
C LYS A 3 -4.69 -4.88 15.15
N HIS A 4 -4.16 -3.76 14.66
CA HIS A 4 -4.98 -2.69 14.14
C HIS A 4 -5.16 -2.91 12.65
N ASP A 5 -6.40 -3.19 12.26
CA ASP A 5 -6.87 -3.15 10.89
C ASP A 5 -7.06 -1.68 10.46
N LEU A 6 -6.55 -1.36 9.29
CA LEU A 6 -6.56 -0.01 8.72
C LEU A 6 -6.94 -0.11 7.25
N ASN A 7 -7.60 0.93 6.74
CA ASN A 7 -7.84 1.10 5.32
C ASN A 7 -6.74 2.00 4.73
N HIS A 8 -6.09 1.53 3.66
CA HIS A 8 -5.15 2.31 2.86
C HIS A 8 -5.82 2.67 1.54
N GLU A 9 -6.35 3.90 1.45
CA GLU A 9 -7.37 4.27 0.46
C GLU A 9 -7.14 5.61 -0.30
N PRO A 10 -5.94 5.87 -0.84
CA PRO A 10 -5.73 7.11 -1.61
C PRO A 10 -6.69 7.22 -2.79
N GLY A 11 -7.14 8.45 -3.05
CA GLY A 11 -8.04 8.75 -4.16
C GLY A 11 -7.91 10.17 -4.69
N PHE A 12 -8.38 10.36 -5.92
CA PHE A 12 -8.44 11.63 -6.62
C PHE A 12 -9.80 11.77 -7.31
N TYR A 13 -10.36 12.96 -7.24
CA TYR A 13 -11.66 13.27 -7.83
C TYR A 13 -11.53 14.57 -8.61
N SER A 14 -11.90 14.53 -9.89
CA SER A 14 -12.05 15.72 -10.73
C SER A 14 -13.53 16.03 -10.84
N ASP A 15 -13.92 17.21 -10.36
CA ASP A 15 -15.30 17.71 -10.44
C ASP A 15 -15.85 17.58 -11.86
N ASP A 16 -17.11 17.13 -11.93
CA ASP A 16 -17.90 16.91 -13.15
C ASP A 16 -17.24 16.01 -14.23
N LYS A 17 -16.23 15.23 -13.86
CA LYS A 17 -15.55 14.29 -14.76
C LYS A 17 -15.54 12.88 -14.20
N PHE A 18 -14.56 12.56 -13.37
CA PHE A 18 -14.32 11.20 -12.89
C PHE A 18 -13.65 11.21 -11.51
N GLY A 19 -13.71 10.07 -10.84
CA GLY A 19 -12.98 9.83 -9.60
C GLY A 19 -12.34 8.44 -9.61
N ILE A 20 -11.24 8.31 -8.87
CA ILE A 20 -10.51 7.05 -8.69
C ILE A 20 -10.15 6.95 -7.21
N ARG A 21 -10.37 5.77 -6.61
CA ARG A 21 -9.87 5.39 -5.29
C ARG A 21 -9.36 3.96 -5.37
N ILE A 22 -8.19 3.71 -4.81
CA ILE A 22 -7.62 2.36 -4.68
C ILE A 22 -7.53 2.08 -3.20
N GLU A 23 -8.22 1.04 -2.73
CA GLU A 23 -8.41 0.76 -1.31
C GLU A 23 -8.02 -0.69 -0.98
N ASN A 24 -7.11 -0.83 0.00
CA ASN A 24 -6.75 -2.11 0.59
C ASN A 24 -7.00 -2.08 2.10
N CYS A 25 -7.53 -3.17 2.64
CA CYS A 25 -7.46 -3.44 4.07
C CYS A 25 -6.07 -4.01 4.39
N VAL A 26 -5.42 -3.44 5.39
CA VAL A 26 -4.08 -3.82 5.84
C VAL A 26 -4.03 -3.98 7.35
N ILE A 27 -3.08 -4.78 7.83
CA ILE A 27 -2.79 -4.92 9.26
C ILE A 27 -1.35 -4.52 9.56
N VAL A 28 -1.13 -3.90 10.72
CA VAL A 28 0.22 -3.57 11.21
C VAL A 28 0.91 -4.84 11.72
N ILE A 29 2.12 -5.10 11.23
CA ILE A 29 2.96 -6.24 11.62
C ILE A 29 4.39 -5.78 11.93
N ASN A 30 5.12 -6.58 12.71
CA ASN A 30 6.55 -6.35 12.95
C ASN A 30 7.36 -6.70 11.70
N LYS A 31 8.40 -5.91 11.40
CA LYS A 31 9.35 -6.12 10.32
C LYS A 31 10.78 -6.12 10.85
N SER A 32 11.56 -7.12 10.48
CA SER A 32 13.00 -7.10 10.75
C SER A 32 13.70 -6.08 9.85
N SER A 33 14.50 -5.20 10.45
CA SER A 33 15.34 -4.23 9.74
C SER A 33 16.82 -4.60 9.86
N LYS A 34 17.58 -4.42 8.77
CA LYS A 34 19.03 -4.64 8.74
C LYS A 34 19.81 -3.57 9.51
N TYR A 35 19.17 -2.44 9.83
CA TYR A 35 19.81 -1.25 10.42
C TYR A 35 19.28 -0.96 11.82
N GLY A 36 18.71 -1.95 12.52
CA GLY A 36 18.17 -1.75 13.86
C GLY A 36 19.24 -1.26 14.83
N TYR A 37 19.25 0.05 15.11
CA TYR A 37 19.91 0.60 16.28
C TYR A 37 19.07 0.23 17.51
N TYR A 38 19.74 -0.20 18.58
CA TYR A 38 19.16 -0.34 19.94
C TYR A 38 17.80 -1.07 20.06
N ASN A 39 17.70 -2.34 19.66
CA ASN A 39 16.54 -3.20 19.98
C ASN A 39 15.16 -2.69 19.50
N GLU A 40 15.10 -1.74 18.57
CA GLU A 40 13.82 -1.20 18.09
C GLU A 40 13.15 -2.16 17.09
N GLU A 41 11.90 -2.53 17.37
CA GLU A 41 11.05 -3.27 16.44
C GLU A 41 10.47 -2.30 15.40
N TRP A 42 10.75 -2.55 14.13
CA TRP A 42 10.15 -1.79 13.03
C TRP A 42 8.78 -2.36 12.69
N LEU A 43 7.89 -1.51 12.20
CA LEU A 43 6.55 -1.89 11.78
C LEU A 43 6.40 -1.78 10.26
N THR A 44 5.55 -2.61 9.69
CA THR A 44 5.09 -2.53 8.29
C THR A 44 3.65 -3.01 8.18
N PHE A 45 3.12 -3.04 6.97
CA PHE A 45 1.78 -3.53 6.66
C PHE A 45 1.81 -4.89 5.96
N GLU A 46 0.85 -5.74 6.31
CA GLU A 46 0.47 -6.93 5.55
C GLU A 46 -0.89 -6.69 4.89
N GLN A 47 -1.03 -7.08 3.62
CA GLN A 47 -2.26 -6.89 2.85
C GLN A 47 -3.27 -8.00 3.16
N LEU A 48 -4.51 -7.62 3.49
CA LEU A 48 -5.63 -8.55 3.61
C LEU A 48 -6.46 -8.61 2.32
N THR A 49 -6.58 -7.49 1.61
CA THR A 49 -7.30 -7.43 0.33
C THR A 49 -6.48 -8.10 -0.77
N MET A 50 -7.00 -9.19 -1.35
CA MET A 50 -6.36 -9.96 -2.43
C MET A 50 -7.13 -9.81 -3.76
N VAL A 51 -7.28 -8.58 -4.22
CA VAL A 51 -7.96 -8.24 -5.49
C VAL A 51 -6.99 -7.49 -6.39
N PRO A 52 -6.84 -7.90 -7.67
CA PRO A 52 -5.90 -7.24 -8.58
C PRO A 52 -6.36 -5.82 -8.96
N ILE A 53 -5.39 -4.92 -9.13
CA ILE A 53 -5.61 -3.57 -9.64
C ILE A 53 -5.81 -3.61 -11.17
N GLN A 54 -6.71 -2.76 -11.69
CA GLN A 54 -7.00 -2.67 -13.13
C GLN A 54 -5.79 -2.16 -13.93
N ARG A 55 -5.14 -3.08 -14.67
CA ARG A 55 -3.89 -2.81 -15.40
C ARG A 55 -4.02 -1.83 -16.56
N LYS A 56 -5.20 -1.69 -17.16
CA LYS A 56 -5.43 -0.76 -18.28
C LYS A 56 -5.37 0.72 -17.88
N LEU A 57 -5.49 1.02 -16.58
CA LEU A 57 -5.50 2.38 -16.03
C LEU A 57 -4.15 2.78 -15.42
N ILE A 58 -3.12 1.96 -15.60
CA ILE A 58 -1.78 2.21 -15.06
C ILE A 58 -0.90 2.84 -16.14
N ASP A 59 -0.47 4.08 -15.93
CA ASP A 59 0.60 4.68 -16.71
C ASP A 59 1.96 4.18 -16.19
N ARG A 60 2.58 3.26 -16.92
CA ARG A 60 3.86 2.64 -16.52
C ARG A 60 5.03 3.61 -16.50
N SER A 61 4.94 4.75 -17.19
CA SER A 61 6.02 5.75 -17.19
C SER A 61 6.19 6.44 -15.84
N LEU A 62 5.16 6.41 -15.00
CA LEU A 62 5.14 6.98 -13.65
C LEU A 62 5.61 6.01 -12.57
N LEU A 63 5.82 4.73 -12.90
CA LEU A 63 6.22 3.71 -11.93
C LEU A 63 7.74 3.57 -11.86
N THR A 64 8.24 3.40 -10.65
CA THR A 64 9.61 2.94 -10.38
C THR A 64 9.75 1.44 -10.67
N ASN A 65 10.99 0.97 -10.78
CA ASN A 65 11.26 -0.46 -10.99
C ASN A 65 10.70 -1.34 -9.86
N ASP A 66 10.72 -0.86 -8.61
CA ASP A 66 10.21 -1.60 -7.46
C ASP A 66 8.68 -1.75 -7.49
N GLU A 67 7.96 -0.76 -8.02
CA GLU A 67 6.50 -0.79 -8.14
C GLU A 67 6.00 -1.65 -9.31
N VAL A 68 6.84 -1.87 -10.33
CA VAL A 68 6.52 -2.77 -11.45
C VAL A 68 6.69 -4.24 -11.06
N CYS A 69 7.60 -4.53 -10.13
CA CYS A 69 7.95 -5.87 -9.69
C CYS A 69 7.08 -6.30 -8.49
N ILE A 70 5.81 -6.63 -8.74
CA ILE A 70 4.91 -7.30 -7.79
C ILE A 70 4.23 -8.48 -8.47
#